data_AF-A0A1M6NTT6-F1
#
_entry.id   AF-A0A1M6NTT6-F1
#
_cell.length_a   1.000
_cell.length_b   1.000
_cell.length_c   1.000
_cell.angle_alpha   90.00
_cell.angle_beta   90.00
_cell.angle_gamma   90.00
#
_symmetry.space_group_name_H-M   'P 1'
#
loop_
_entity.id
_entity.type
_entity.pdbx_description
1 polymer ?
#
loop_
_entity_poly.entity_id
_entity_poly.type
_entity_poly.pdbx_seq_one_letter_code
_entity_poly.pdbx_strand_id
1 'polypeptide(L)'
;MKKAIPILAIIVFTSQFLLGQTVPAVHSIGAMKDMGNTYDLKVWLDTLPQKSHVYGMGPYDRMKGEITVMDGKPFHASAFEEGKAVVGQSWDIRSPFFVYSQVPEWEVFDVDGPLNSVDEIQQKVAALATEKGYDLKDPFAFRLAGEFDQLTVHIVTPRNPEVEGYKPDVKSQKFISENEKGQLIGFYSEQHQGIFTGSKSFVHVHFLRDDQSFMGHLDQITSGDRSFKIYLPKKNNRVKTGMRVNDTDFSKGRIGHVQNIDLDDLVKFHGHLCDGLVVGYLALQEALNELYPDGRIDRTNTRIVSQPSPCLTDAAIYITGGRYQFNTFYVSKDIDGLFTVQRIDTKEAVSVRMNKGVKPEEIDKLGALAVKGELPACDLDKLKKMEDDFTETLLSTDPSDNFTVTEATDFKWKPVLKNDFIKSDILNKNAPTCGEGK
;
A
#
# COMPACT_ATOMS: atom_id res chain seq x y z
N MET A 1 -60.93 -30.66 5.51
CA MET A 1 -59.52 -30.64 5.95
C MET A 1 -58.65 -30.21 4.77
N LYS A 2 -58.34 -28.92 4.66
CA LYS A 2 -57.45 -28.39 3.61
C LYS A 2 -56.02 -28.40 4.17
N LYS A 3 -55.12 -29.17 3.55
CA LYS A 3 -53.71 -29.27 3.95
C LYS A 3 -52.99 -27.97 3.57
N ALA A 4 -52.41 -27.30 4.57
CA ALA A 4 -51.50 -26.19 4.36
C ALA A 4 -50.13 -26.74 3.91
N ILE A 5 -49.61 -26.22 2.79
CA ILE A 5 -48.25 -26.48 2.31
C ILE A 5 -47.36 -25.42 2.96
N PRO A 6 -46.29 -25.77 3.70
CA PRO A 6 -45.38 -24.79 4.25
C PRO A 6 -44.47 -24.29 3.13
N ILE A 7 -44.48 -22.97 2.90
CA ILE A 7 -43.52 -22.29 2.04
C ILE A 7 -42.21 -22.23 2.85
N LEU A 8 -41.20 -22.99 2.40
CA LEU A 8 -39.85 -22.92 2.92
C LEU A 8 -39.23 -21.61 2.44
N ALA A 9 -39.08 -20.64 3.34
CA ALA A 9 -38.36 -19.41 3.05
C ALA A 9 -36.86 -19.72 2.95
N ILE A 10 -36.32 -19.74 1.73
CA ILE A 10 -34.89 -19.81 1.47
C ILE A 10 -34.32 -18.43 1.83
N ILE A 11 -33.67 -18.33 2.99
CA ILE A 11 -32.87 -17.16 3.35
C ILE A 11 -31.54 -17.29 2.60
N VAL A 12 -31.43 -16.58 1.48
CA VAL A 12 -30.15 -16.40 0.79
C VAL A 12 -29.32 -15.44 1.64
N PHE A 13 -28.38 -15.98 2.41
CA PHE A 13 -27.31 -15.17 3.00
C PHE A 13 -26.35 -14.80 1.86
N THR A 14 -26.54 -13.63 1.26
CA THR A 14 -25.48 -13.01 0.47
C THR A 14 -24.36 -12.63 1.45
N SER A 15 -23.25 -13.38 1.46
CA SER A 15 -22.03 -12.95 2.13
C SER A 15 -21.54 -11.68 1.44
N GLN A 16 -21.91 -10.53 2.00
CA GLN A 16 -21.29 -9.27 1.62
C GLN A 16 -19.84 -9.33 2.10
N PHE A 17 -18.90 -9.54 1.17
CA PHE A 17 -17.51 -9.25 1.42
C PHE A 17 -17.41 -7.76 1.77
N LEU A 18 -17.14 -7.47 3.04
CA LEU A 18 -16.80 -6.12 3.47
C LEU A 18 -15.41 -5.80 2.92
N LEU A 19 -15.35 -5.22 1.71
CA LEU A 19 -14.18 -4.50 1.21
C LEU A 19 -13.70 -3.56 2.32
N GLY A 20 -12.47 -3.76 2.78
CA GLY A 20 -11.85 -2.82 3.70
C GLY A 20 -11.41 -1.61 2.91
N GLN A 21 -11.97 -0.43 3.21
CA GLN A 21 -11.39 0.81 2.71
C GLN A 21 -10.09 1.07 3.46
N THR A 22 -8.97 1.04 2.75
CA THR A 22 -7.65 1.35 3.31
C THR A 22 -7.16 2.66 2.71
N VAL A 23 -6.62 3.53 3.55
CA VAL A 23 -5.89 4.72 3.08
C VAL A 23 -4.43 4.35 2.78
N PRO A 24 -3.75 5.09 1.89
CA PRO A 24 -2.31 4.95 1.72
C PRO A 24 -1.56 5.02 3.04
N ALA A 25 -0.64 4.07 3.24
CA ALA A 25 0.09 3.93 4.48
C ALA A 25 0.95 5.18 4.78
N VAL A 26 1.01 5.54 6.06
CA VAL A 26 1.96 6.54 6.56
C VAL A 26 3.15 5.80 7.17
N HIS A 27 4.34 6.17 6.69
CA HIS A 27 5.61 5.64 7.17
C HIS A 27 6.34 6.72 7.96
N SER A 28 6.97 6.33 9.08
CA SER A 28 7.84 7.20 9.87
C SER A 28 9.18 6.54 10.12
N ILE A 29 10.27 7.28 9.91
CA ILE A 29 11.64 6.85 10.22
C ILE A 29 12.20 7.83 11.26
N GLY A 30 12.77 7.30 12.36
CA GLY A 30 13.19 8.12 13.50
C GLY A 30 12.00 8.71 14.27
N ALA A 31 12.30 9.51 15.29
CA ALA A 31 11.28 10.17 16.11
C ALA A 31 11.82 11.46 16.73
N MET A 32 10.96 12.47 16.83
CA MET A 32 11.27 13.77 17.45
C MET A 32 11.77 13.62 18.89
N LYS A 33 11.15 12.72 19.68
CA LYS A 33 11.53 12.43 21.07
C LYS A 33 12.90 11.76 21.22
N ASP A 34 13.46 11.18 20.15
CA ASP A 34 14.68 10.37 20.17
C ASP A 34 15.92 11.10 19.61
N MET A 35 15.78 12.35 19.15
CA MET A 35 16.85 13.05 18.40
C MET A 35 18.13 13.33 19.20
N GLY A 36 18.08 13.29 20.53
CA GLY A 36 19.22 13.67 21.39
C GLY A 36 19.73 15.09 21.08
N ASN A 37 21.01 15.35 21.39
CA ASN A 37 21.66 16.64 21.12
C ASN A 37 22.51 16.65 19.84
N THR A 38 22.80 15.47 19.28
CA THR A 38 23.61 15.30 18.07
C THR A 38 22.77 15.28 16.79
N TYR A 39 21.45 15.07 16.91
CA TYR A 39 20.51 15.00 15.78
C TYR A 39 20.94 13.97 14.74
N ASP A 40 21.28 12.76 15.20
CA ASP A 40 21.78 11.69 14.35
C ASP A 40 20.82 11.41 13.17
N LEU A 41 21.37 11.44 11.96
CA LEU A 41 20.62 11.23 10.73
C LEU A 41 20.13 9.78 10.66
N LYS A 42 18.83 9.58 10.45
CA LYS A 42 18.17 8.27 10.38
C LYS A 42 17.72 7.91 8.99
N VAL A 43 17.52 8.90 8.13
CA VAL A 43 17.08 8.68 6.75
C VAL A 43 17.88 9.55 5.78
N TRP A 44 18.18 8.98 4.62
CA TRP A 44 18.62 9.68 3.44
C TRP A 44 17.51 9.60 2.40
N LEU A 45 16.95 10.73 1.98
CA LEU A 45 15.74 10.72 1.16
C LEU A 45 15.97 10.12 -0.23
N ASP A 46 17.21 10.13 -0.74
CA ASP A 46 17.54 9.52 -2.01
C ASP A 46 17.36 7.99 -2.02
N THR A 47 17.40 7.34 -0.85
CA THR A 47 17.23 5.89 -0.70
C THR A 47 15.77 5.45 -0.55
N LEU A 48 14.80 6.38 -0.69
CA LEU A 48 13.39 5.99 -0.68
C LEU A 48 13.08 5.15 -1.94
N PRO A 49 12.42 3.99 -1.79
CA PRO A 49 12.27 3.01 -2.88
C PRO A 49 11.41 3.52 -4.03
N GLN A 50 10.47 4.41 -3.76
CA GLN A 50 9.63 5.06 -4.76
C GLN A 50 9.44 6.54 -4.38
N LYS A 51 9.65 7.41 -5.37
CA LYS A 51 9.65 8.88 -5.31
C LYS A 51 8.39 9.52 -5.90
N SER A 52 7.68 8.82 -6.78
CA SER A 52 6.41 9.24 -7.39
C SER A 52 5.32 9.34 -6.34
N HIS A 53 4.54 10.42 -6.39
CA HIS A 53 3.42 10.67 -5.47
C HIS A 53 3.80 10.63 -3.99
N VAL A 54 5.07 10.85 -3.65
CA VAL A 54 5.52 10.96 -2.26
C VAL A 54 5.13 12.33 -1.72
N TYR A 55 4.52 12.32 -0.55
CA TYR A 55 4.34 13.48 0.30
C TYR A 55 5.06 13.21 1.60
N GLY A 56 5.74 14.21 2.17
CA GLY A 56 6.51 13.99 3.38
C GLY A 56 7.06 15.25 4.00
N MET A 57 7.49 15.14 5.24
CA MET A 57 8.09 16.26 5.99
C MET A 57 9.00 15.77 7.12
N GLY A 58 9.91 16.67 7.51
CA GLY A 58 10.82 16.48 8.64
C GLY A 58 11.89 17.58 8.64
N PRO A 59 12.75 17.64 9.66
CA PRO A 59 13.86 18.58 9.68
C PRO A 59 14.92 18.26 8.62
N TYR A 60 15.55 19.29 8.08
CA TYR A 60 16.67 19.15 7.14
C TYR A 60 17.99 18.96 7.91
N ASP A 61 18.69 17.86 7.61
CA ASP A 61 19.98 17.49 8.20
C ASP A 61 19.89 17.55 9.74
N ARG A 62 20.96 17.92 10.43
CA ARG A 62 21.01 18.12 11.88
C ARG A 62 20.32 19.41 12.33
N MET A 63 19.03 19.57 12.01
CA MET A 63 18.22 20.76 12.29
C MET A 63 18.67 22.04 11.55
N LYS A 64 19.18 21.90 10.32
CA LYS A 64 19.58 23.03 9.45
C LYS A 64 18.40 23.72 8.77
N GLY A 65 17.19 23.23 8.95
CA GLY A 65 16.04 23.70 8.21
C GLY A 65 14.88 22.73 8.21
N GLU A 66 13.98 22.90 7.24
CA GLU A 66 12.80 22.05 7.03
C GLU A 66 12.89 21.30 5.71
N ILE A 67 12.30 20.12 5.65
CA ILE A 67 12.05 19.33 4.45
C ILE A 67 10.54 19.26 4.22
N THR A 68 10.12 19.46 2.98
CA THR A 68 8.77 19.15 2.51
C THR A 68 8.88 18.47 1.16
N VAL A 69 8.28 17.29 1.04
CA VAL A 69 8.11 16.62 -0.25
C VAL A 69 6.66 16.80 -0.68
N MET A 70 6.45 17.34 -1.88
CA MET A 70 5.14 17.56 -2.47
C MET A 70 5.06 16.83 -3.81
N ASP A 71 4.24 15.79 -3.90
CA ASP A 71 4.03 15.00 -5.12
C ASP A 71 5.35 14.58 -5.81
N GLY A 72 6.26 14.00 -5.02
CA GLY A 72 7.57 13.54 -5.50
C GLY A 72 8.59 14.64 -5.80
N LYS A 73 8.34 15.88 -5.37
CA LYS A 73 9.31 16.99 -5.45
C LYS A 73 9.85 17.31 -4.05
N PRO A 74 11.14 17.05 -3.77
CA PRO A 74 11.73 17.28 -2.46
C PRO A 74 12.26 18.71 -2.33
N PHE A 75 11.63 19.49 -1.46
CA PHE A 75 12.08 20.83 -1.08
C PHE A 75 12.78 20.78 0.27
N HIS A 76 13.81 21.60 0.43
CA HIS A 76 14.36 21.92 1.73
C HIS A 76 14.56 23.43 1.86
N ALA A 77 14.39 23.98 3.06
CA ALA A 77 14.68 25.39 3.32
C ALA A 77 15.59 25.58 4.53
N SER A 78 16.50 26.54 4.44
CA SER A 78 17.37 26.97 5.54
C SER A 78 17.23 28.47 5.78
N ALA A 79 17.42 28.90 7.02
CA ALA A 79 17.34 30.30 7.43
C ALA A 79 18.55 30.68 8.30
N PHE A 80 19.74 30.75 7.70
CA PHE A 80 20.98 31.05 8.43
C PHE A 80 21.19 32.55 8.65
N GLU A 81 20.69 33.38 7.73
CA GLU A 81 20.70 34.84 7.83
C GLU A 81 19.35 35.33 8.36
N GLU A 82 19.35 36.36 9.20
CA GLU A 82 18.12 36.88 9.81
C GLU A 82 17.17 37.42 8.73
N GLY A 83 15.90 36.99 8.78
CA GLY A 83 14.86 37.41 7.84
C GLY A 83 15.00 36.83 6.43
N LYS A 84 15.94 35.89 6.19
CA LYS A 84 16.21 35.32 4.87
C LYS A 84 16.09 33.81 4.88
N ALA A 85 15.09 33.30 4.17
CA ALA A 85 14.94 31.89 3.84
C ALA A 85 15.57 31.59 2.47
N VAL A 86 16.23 30.43 2.37
CA VAL A 86 16.77 29.89 1.12
C VAL A 86 16.15 28.53 0.89
N VAL A 87 15.43 28.38 -0.24
CA VAL A 87 14.81 27.12 -0.64
C VAL A 87 15.65 26.44 -1.72
N GLY A 88 15.87 25.14 -1.57
CA GLY A 88 16.49 24.27 -2.57
C GLY A 88 15.62 23.06 -2.88
N GLN A 89 15.94 22.38 -3.98
CA GLN A 89 15.32 21.11 -4.36
C GLN A 89 16.39 20.05 -4.58
N SER A 90 16.34 18.96 -3.81
CA SER A 90 17.28 17.85 -3.92
C SER A 90 16.76 16.61 -3.21
N TRP A 91 16.99 15.43 -3.80
CA TRP A 91 16.81 14.15 -3.10
C TRP A 91 17.99 13.82 -2.18
N ASP A 92 19.17 14.42 -2.43
CA ASP A 92 20.36 14.26 -1.60
C ASP A 92 20.27 15.11 -0.32
N ILE A 93 19.25 14.81 0.49
CA ILE A 93 19.00 15.44 1.78
C ILE A 93 18.72 14.36 2.82
N ARG A 94 19.11 14.62 4.07
CA ARG A 94 19.02 13.67 5.17
C ARG A 94 18.21 14.25 6.30
N SER A 95 17.69 13.41 7.17
CA SER A 95 16.93 13.85 8.34
C SER A 95 17.12 12.92 9.56
N PRO A 96 17.09 13.45 10.80
CA PRO A 96 16.97 12.66 12.01
C PRO A 96 15.60 12.00 12.20
N PHE A 97 14.53 12.59 11.65
CA PHE A 97 13.22 11.93 11.56
C PHE A 97 12.41 12.39 10.34
N PHE A 98 11.64 11.52 9.75
CA PHE A 98 10.87 11.86 8.55
C PHE A 98 9.59 11.05 8.50
N VAL A 99 8.49 11.72 8.19
CA VAL A 99 7.20 11.08 7.92
C VAL A 99 6.88 11.25 6.44
N TYR A 100 6.38 10.18 5.82
CA TYR A 100 5.97 10.22 4.42
C TYR A 100 4.84 9.25 4.12
N SER A 101 4.14 9.50 3.02
CA SER A 101 3.14 8.61 2.44
C SER A 101 3.17 8.74 0.92
N GLN A 102 2.82 7.67 0.21
CA GLN A 102 2.66 7.67 -1.24
C GLN A 102 1.17 7.78 -1.55
N VAL A 103 0.73 8.95 -2.00
CA VAL A 103 -0.70 9.24 -2.21
C VAL A 103 -0.94 9.50 -3.70
N PRO A 104 -1.22 8.45 -4.50
CA PRO A 104 -1.39 8.60 -5.94
C PRO A 104 -2.63 9.41 -6.32
N GLU A 105 -3.69 9.32 -5.50
CA GLU A 105 -4.97 9.98 -5.75
C GLU A 105 -5.52 10.63 -4.48
N TRP A 106 -6.19 11.77 -4.68
CA TRP A 106 -6.81 12.56 -3.62
C TRP A 106 -8.32 12.69 -3.86
N GLU A 107 -9.13 12.53 -2.82
CA GLU A 107 -10.50 13.01 -2.78
C GLU A 107 -10.50 14.48 -2.37
N VAL A 108 -11.26 15.32 -3.09
CA VAL A 108 -11.24 16.78 -2.93
C VAL A 108 -12.57 17.26 -2.37
N PHE A 109 -12.51 18.09 -1.33
CA PHE A 109 -13.68 18.63 -0.64
C PHE A 109 -13.54 20.14 -0.50
N ASP A 110 -14.58 20.86 -0.92
CA ASP A 110 -14.69 22.29 -0.66
C ASP A 110 -15.14 22.52 0.79
N VAL A 111 -14.41 23.36 1.51
CA VAL A 111 -14.66 23.66 2.93
C VAL A 111 -14.61 25.17 3.12
N ASP A 112 -15.64 25.70 3.75
CA ASP A 112 -15.69 27.12 4.09
C ASP A 112 -14.83 27.45 5.31
N GLY A 113 -14.27 28.66 5.30
CA GLY A 113 -13.61 29.25 6.43
C GLY A 113 -14.55 29.56 7.61
N PRO A 114 -14.01 30.14 8.69
CA PRO A 114 -12.59 30.46 8.87
C PRO A 114 -11.73 29.27 9.31
N LEU A 115 -10.43 29.42 9.09
CA LEU A 115 -9.34 28.76 9.80
C LEU A 115 -8.56 29.84 10.54
N ASN A 116 -8.47 29.76 11.86
CA ASN A 116 -7.78 30.73 12.72
C ASN A 116 -6.59 30.11 13.48
N SER A 117 -6.37 28.81 13.35
CA SER A 117 -5.26 28.12 14.01
C SER A 117 -4.97 26.75 13.38
N VAL A 118 -3.79 26.20 13.71
CA VAL A 118 -3.44 24.80 13.36
C VAL A 118 -4.37 23.80 14.08
N ASP A 119 -4.88 24.13 15.27
CA ASP A 119 -5.86 23.30 15.98
C ASP A 119 -7.20 23.24 15.24
N GLU A 120 -7.64 24.35 14.63
CA GLU A 120 -8.83 24.35 13.77
C GLU A 120 -8.62 23.53 12.49
N ILE A 121 -7.40 23.51 11.91
CA ILE A 121 -7.07 22.57 10.81
C ILE A 121 -7.26 21.13 11.28
N GLN A 122 -6.69 20.77 12.44
CA GLN A 122 -6.83 19.43 13.02
C GLN A 122 -8.31 19.05 13.19
N GLN A 123 -9.11 19.93 13.79
CA GLN A 123 -10.53 19.69 14.02
C GLN A 123 -11.31 19.52 12.71
N LYS A 124 -11.12 20.41 11.73
CA LYS A 124 -11.80 20.33 10.42
C LYS A 124 -11.40 19.09 9.64
N VAL A 125 -10.11 18.74 9.61
CA VAL A 125 -9.62 17.53 8.93
C VAL A 125 -10.18 16.28 9.60
N ALA A 126 -10.16 16.19 10.93
CA ALA A 126 -10.71 15.04 11.66
C ALA A 126 -12.22 14.90 11.47
N ALA A 127 -12.96 16.00 11.51
CA ALA A 127 -14.41 16.02 11.28
C ALA A 127 -14.76 15.56 9.86
N LEU A 128 -14.07 16.12 8.85
CA LEU A 128 -14.26 15.73 7.46
C LEU A 128 -13.88 14.26 7.22
N ALA A 129 -12.75 13.82 7.75
CA ALA A 129 -12.31 12.43 7.65
C ALA A 129 -13.35 11.47 8.27
N THR A 130 -13.87 11.79 9.45
CA THR A 130 -14.94 11.00 10.09
C THR A 130 -16.21 10.98 9.23
N GLU A 131 -16.65 12.13 8.74
CA GLU A 131 -17.84 12.26 7.87
C GLU A 131 -17.70 11.42 6.59
N LYS A 132 -16.50 11.38 6.01
CA LYS A 132 -16.20 10.60 4.80
C LYS A 132 -15.80 9.16 5.10
N GLY A 133 -15.89 8.70 6.36
CA GLY A 133 -15.71 7.29 6.73
C GLY A 133 -14.24 6.83 6.79
N TYR A 134 -13.32 7.72 7.11
CA TYR A 134 -11.93 7.40 7.46
C TYR A 134 -11.86 6.99 8.93
N ASP A 135 -11.07 5.97 9.26
CA ASP A 135 -10.78 5.63 10.67
C ASP A 135 -9.65 6.53 11.19
N LEU A 136 -9.95 7.38 12.17
CA LEU A 136 -8.96 8.29 12.77
C LEU A 136 -7.86 7.57 13.55
N LYS A 137 -8.03 6.27 13.85
CA LYS A 137 -6.96 5.45 14.41
C LYS A 137 -5.84 5.22 13.42
N ASP A 138 -6.14 5.21 12.13
CA ASP A 138 -5.14 5.06 11.08
C ASP A 138 -4.53 6.43 10.74
N PRO A 139 -3.19 6.57 10.74
CA PRO A 139 -2.56 7.81 10.33
C PRO A 139 -2.74 8.05 8.82
N PHE A 140 -2.92 9.30 8.41
CA PHE A 140 -3.04 9.67 6.99
C PHE A 140 -2.42 11.03 6.69
N ALA A 141 -1.96 11.20 5.44
CA ALA A 141 -1.59 12.52 4.92
C ALA A 141 -2.84 13.31 4.51
N PHE A 142 -2.81 14.64 4.56
CA PHE A 142 -3.86 15.51 4.05
C PHE A 142 -3.26 16.74 3.39
N ARG A 143 -3.97 17.37 2.46
CA ARG A 143 -3.57 18.68 1.91
C ARG A 143 -4.67 19.71 2.09
N LEU A 144 -4.27 20.97 2.25
CA LEU A 144 -5.15 22.11 2.06
C LEU A 144 -4.59 22.98 0.94
N ALA A 145 -5.43 23.44 0.01
CA ALA A 145 -5.03 24.42 -0.99
C ALA A 145 -6.00 25.60 -0.98
N GLY A 146 -5.44 26.82 -0.98
CA GLY A 146 -6.23 28.03 -0.92
C GLY A 146 -5.37 29.30 -0.83
N GLU A 147 -6.05 30.40 -0.57
CA GLU A 147 -5.46 31.69 -0.25
C GLU A 147 -5.72 32.00 1.22
N PHE A 148 -4.67 32.34 1.97
CA PHE A 148 -4.72 32.55 3.42
C PHE A 148 -4.42 34.02 3.73
N ASP A 149 -5.22 34.62 4.61
CA ASP A 149 -5.10 36.03 5.01
C ASP A 149 -3.75 36.30 5.66
N GLN A 150 -3.33 35.43 6.57
CA GLN A 150 -2.04 35.49 7.23
C GLN A 150 -1.49 34.10 7.53
N LEU A 151 -0.18 33.93 7.37
CA LEU A 151 0.56 32.75 7.78
C LEU A 151 1.78 33.16 8.60
N THR A 152 2.00 32.47 9.72
CA THR A 152 3.30 32.45 10.40
C THR A 152 3.92 31.08 10.16
N VAL A 153 5.05 31.06 9.47
CA VAL A 153 5.81 29.85 9.13
C VAL A 153 7.19 29.95 9.76
N HIS A 154 7.69 28.87 10.35
CA HIS A 154 9.06 28.84 10.85
C HIS A 154 9.96 27.89 10.05
N ILE A 155 11.25 28.20 10.08
CA ILE A 155 12.33 27.32 9.63
C ILE A 155 13.26 27.13 10.82
N VAL A 156 13.45 25.88 11.27
CA VAL A 156 14.41 25.59 12.35
C VAL A 156 15.84 25.93 11.93
N THR A 157 16.63 26.33 12.91
CA THR A 157 18.06 26.61 12.76
C THR A 157 18.87 25.65 13.61
N PRO A 158 20.15 25.40 13.25
CA PRO A 158 20.98 24.43 13.95
C PRO A 158 21.09 24.75 15.43
N ARG A 159 21.05 23.71 16.27
CA ARG A 159 21.13 23.82 17.73
C ARG A 159 22.45 23.33 18.31
N ASN A 160 23.31 22.76 17.46
CA ASN A 160 24.63 22.27 17.83
C ASN A 160 25.71 23.19 17.21
N PRO A 161 26.68 23.70 18.01
CA PRO A 161 27.76 24.56 17.52
C PRO A 161 28.62 23.98 16.39
N GLU A 162 28.66 22.66 16.25
CA GLU A 162 29.42 21.97 15.19
C GLU A 162 28.69 21.97 13.84
N VAL A 163 27.44 22.44 13.80
CA VAL A 163 26.61 22.43 12.61
C VAL A 163 26.62 23.82 11.97
N GLU A 164 26.93 23.87 10.67
CA GLU A 164 26.90 25.08 9.86
C GLU A 164 25.56 25.82 10.01
N GLY A 165 25.63 27.14 10.21
CA GLY A 165 24.46 28.00 10.41
C GLY A 165 24.03 28.15 11.87
N TYR A 166 24.73 27.51 12.83
CA TYR A 166 24.46 27.67 14.26
C TYR A 166 24.63 29.13 14.71
N LYS A 167 23.64 29.59 15.49
CA LYS A 167 23.67 30.86 16.21
C LYS A 167 23.22 30.61 17.65
N PRO A 168 23.95 31.10 18.67
CA PRO A 168 23.51 30.99 20.06
C PRO A 168 22.08 31.53 20.23
N ASP A 169 21.26 30.78 20.97
CA ASP A 169 19.87 31.12 21.34
C ASP A 169 18.85 31.29 20.19
N VAL A 170 19.25 31.12 18.93
CA VAL A 170 18.34 31.12 17.78
C VAL A 170 18.06 29.67 17.36
N LYS A 171 16.87 29.17 17.71
CA LYS A 171 16.44 27.78 17.42
C LYS A 171 15.56 27.65 16.17
N SER A 172 15.01 28.76 15.71
CA SER A 172 14.24 28.89 14.47
C SER A 172 14.10 30.37 14.11
N GLN A 173 13.74 30.64 12.85
CA GLN A 173 13.29 31.94 12.39
C GLN A 173 11.83 31.87 11.95
N LYS A 174 11.07 32.93 12.25
CA LYS A 174 9.65 33.06 11.88
C LYS A 174 9.49 34.04 10.74
N PHE A 175 8.62 33.68 9.80
CA PHE A 175 8.27 34.45 8.63
C PHE A 175 6.77 34.68 8.67
N ILE A 176 6.36 35.95 8.69
CA ILE A 176 4.96 36.35 8.65
C ILE A 176 4.67 36.86 7.24
N SER A 177 3.57 36.39 6.68
CA SER A 177 3.16 36.70 5.31
C SER A 177 1.65 36.85 5.25
N GLU A 178 1.16 37.69 4.34
CA GLU A 178 -0.25 38.03 4.20
C GLU A 178 -0.74 37.77 2.79
N ASN A 179 -2.00 37.36 2.64
CA ASN A 179 -2.65 37.05 1.37
C ASN A 179 -1.85 36.06 0.51
N GLU A 180 -1.36 34.99 1.16
CA GLU A 180 -0.50 34.00 0.53
C GLU A 180 -1.32 32.90 -0.14
N LYS A 181 -0.97 32.60 -1.39
CA LYS A 181 -1.49 31.45 -2.13
C LYS A 181 -0.51 30.29 -2.03
N GLY A 182 -1.02 29.15 -1.65
CA GLY A 182 -0.17 27.97 -1.52
C GLY A 182 -0.91 26.76 -1.04
N GLN A 183 -0.10 25.79 -0.64
CA GLN A 183 -0.55 24.49 -0.20
C GLN A 183 0.00 24.18 1.17
N LEU A 184 -0.86 23.65 2.02
CA LEU A 184 -0.47 22.97 3.24
C LEU A 184 -0.42 21.48 2.95
N ILE A 185 0.66 20.83 3.36
CA ILE A 185 0.73 19.38 3.46
C ILE A 185 0.81 19.04 4.94
N GLY A 186 -0.02 18.09 5.37
CA GLY A 186 -0.13 17.68 6.75
C GLY A 186 -0.16 16.17 6.92
N PHE A 187 0.20 15.70 8.10
CA PHE A 187 -0.04 14.32 8.55
C PHE A 187 -0.90 14.35 9.80
N TYR A 188 -1.98 13.57 9.81
CA TYR A 188 -2.86 13.36 10.95
C TYR A 188 -2.56 12.02 11.62
N SER A 189 -2.49 11.99 12.95
CA SER A 189 -2.31 10.77 13.74
C SER A 189 -2.55 10.99 15.23
N GLU A 190 -3.42 10.16 15.82
CA GLU A 190 -3.62 10.10 17.28
C GLU A 190 -2.56 9.25 18.00
N GLN A 191 -1.75 8.49 17.26
CA GLN A 191 -0.80 7.51 17.81
C GLN A 191 0.67 7.95 17.76
N HIS A 192 0.98 9.07 17.07
CA HIS A 192 2.36 9.44 16.73
C HIS A 192 2.84 10.77 17.36
N GLN A 193 2.25 11.15 18.49
CA GLN A 193 2.68 12.29 19.29
C GLN A 193 4.12 12.12 19.79
N GLY A 194 4.96 13.12 19.54
CA GLY A 194 6.39 13.08 19.85
C GLY A 194 7.21 12.18 18.90
N ILE A 195 6.60 11.58 17.88
CA ILE A 195 7.30 10.85 16.82
C ILE A 195 7.46 11.77 15.62
N PHE A 196 6.37 12.08 14.94
CA PHE A 196 6.36 13.07 13.86
C PHE A 196 5.35 14.18 14.07
N THR A 197 4.42 14.08 15.03
CA THR A 197 3.60 15.22 15.45
C THR A 197 4.12 15.81 16.77
N GLY A 198 3.71 17.04 17.08
CA GLY A 198 4.00 17.65 18.37
C GLY A 198 3.38 16.86 19.53
N SER A 199 3.95 16.97 20.74
CA SER A 199 3.49 16.22 21.92
C SER A 199 2.05 16.54 22.37
N LYS A 200 1.45 17.61 21.83
CA LYS A 200 0.09 18.07 22.13
C LYS A 200 -0.76 18.27 20.87
N SER A 201 -0.34 17.72 19.73
CA SER A 201 -1.02 17.87 18.44
C SER A 201 -1.11 16.52 17.74
N PHE A 202 -2.23 16.27 17.08
CA PHE A 202 -2.43 15.14 16.17
C PHE A 202 -2.07 15.49 14.73
N VAL A 203 -1.73 16.76 14.45
CA VAL A 203 -1.25 17.19 13.14
C VAL A 203 0.17 17.72 13.16
N HIS A 204 0.89 17.50 12.07
CA HIS A 204 2.12 18.20 11.69
C HIS A 204 1.92 18.76 10.29
N VAL A 205 2.08 20.08 10.12
CA VAL A 205 1.72 20.79 8.89
C VAL A 205 2.86 21.66 8.42
N HIS A 206 3.20 21.54 7.13
CA HIS A 206 4.13 22.43 6.44
C HIS A 206 3.38 23.24 5.37
N PHE A 207 3.85 24.46 5.11
CA PHE A 207 3.38 25.32 4.01
C PHE A 207 4.39 25.28 2.85
N LEU A 208 3.85 25.32 1.63
CA LEU A 208 4.59 25.51 0.38
C LEU A 208 3.83 26.56 -0.45
N ARG A 209 4.50 27.67 -0.77
CA ARG A 209 3.95 28.71 -1.65
C ARG A 209 3.77 28.16 -3.08
N ASP A 210 2.75 28.63 -3.80
CA ASP A 210 2.42 28.13 -5.15
C ASP A 210 3.57 28.27 -6.16
N ASP A 211 4.32 29.38 -6.09
CA ASP A 211 5.51 29.61 -6.92
C ASP A 211 6.75 28.83 -6.46
N GLN A 212 6.60 28.03 -5.39
CA GLN A 212 7.64 27.21 -4.76
C GLN A 212 8.83 28.01 -4.20
N SER A 213 8.70 29.33 -4.06
CA SER A 213 9.81 30.19 -3.61
C SER A 213 10.04 30.13 -2.10
N PHE A 214 9.08 29.59 -1.34
CA PHE A 214 9.11 29.55 0.12
C PHE A 214 8.38 28.33 0.67
N MET A 215 8.94 27.72 1.72
CA MET A 215 8.36 26.62 2.46
C MET A 215 8.85 26.60 3.92
N GLY A 216 8.11 25.91 4.79
CA GLY A 216 8.51 25.67 6.18
C GLY A 216 7.39 25.10 7.03
N HIS A 217 7.60 25.01 8.34
CA HIS A 217 6.62 24.52 9.30
C HIS A 217 5.58 25.58 9.63
N LEU A 218 4.29 25.22 9.63
CA LEU A 218 3.19 26.15 9.92
C LEU A 218 3.00 26.34 11.43
N ASP A 219 3.16 27.57 11.93
CA ASP A 219 2.87 27.94 13.33
C ASP A 219 1.45 28.50 13.50
N GLN A 220 1.03 29.41 12.61
CA GLN A 220 -0.23 30.14 12.70
C GLN A 220 -0.81 30.40 11.32
N ILE A 221 -2.14 30.51 11.26
CA ILE A 221 -2.90 30.71 10.04
C ILE A 221 -4.16 31.50 10.34
N THR A 222 -4.53 32.43 9.46
CA THR A 222 -5.87 32.97 9.33
C THR A 222 -6.32 32.89 7.87
N SER A 223 -7.58 32.54 7.61
CA SER A 223 -8.14 32.49 6.24
C SER A 223 -9.28 33.48 5.98
N GLY A 224 -9.75 34.18 7.03
CA GLY A 224 -11.03 34.88 6.98
C GLY A 224 -12.16 33.93 6.54
N ASP A 225 -13.19 34.47 5.89
CA ASP A 225 -14.33 33.70 5.38
C ASP A 225 -14.05 33.01 4.02
N ARG A 226 -12.79 32.94 3.57
CA ARG A 226 -12.43 32.33 2.29
C ARG A 226 -12.65 30.82 2.34
N SER A 227 -13.24 30.26 1.29
CA SER A 227 -13.32 28.81 1.09
C SER A 227 -11.98 28.27 0.58
N PHE A 228 -11.66 27.04 0.97
CA PHE A 228 -10.45 26.33 0.56
C PHE A 228 -10.78 24.87 0.28
N LYS A 229 -9.84 24.16 -0.34
CA LYS A 229 -9.98 22.74 -0.65
C LYS A 229 -9.23 21.92 0.36
N ILE A 230 -9.89 20.96 1.02
CA ILE A 230 -9.25 19.89 1.76
C ILE A 230 -9.15 18.67 0.86
N TYR A 231 -7.98 18.05 0.84
CA TYR A 231 -7.69 16.82 0.11
C TYR A 231 -7.42 15.72 1.13
N LEU A 232 -8.20 14.66 1.06
CA LEU A 232 -7.93 13.42 1.80
C LEU A 232 -7.45 12.35 0.83
N PRO A 233 -6.60 11.40 1.24
CA PRO A 233 -6.14 10.34 0.37
C PRO A 233 -7.33 9.54 -0.10
N LYS A 234 -7.45 9.30 -1.41
CA LYS A 234 -8.54 8.47 -1.92
C LYS A 234 -8.45 7.10 -1.26
N LYS A 235 -9.57 6.63 -0.71
CA LYS A 235 -9.62 5.32 -0.07
C LYS A 235 -9.50 4.26 -1.15
N ASN A 236 -8.47 3.44 -1.06
CA ASN A 236 -8.35 2.28 -1.93
C ASN A 236 -9.21 1.17 -1.32
N ASN A 237 -10.10 0.59 -2.12
CA ASN A 237 -10.79 -0.64 -1.75
C ASN A 237 -9.76 -1.77 -1.80
N ARG A 238 -8.89 -1.93 -0.81
CA ARG A 238 -7.97 -3.07 -0.82
C ARG A 238 -8.73 -4.34 -0.49
N VAL A 239 -8.54 -5.34 -1.34
CA VAL A 239 -9.04 -6.69 -1.10
C VAL A 239 -8.47 -7.19 0.22
N LYS A 240 -9.34 -7.74 1.08
CA LYS A 240 -8.88 -8.45 2.28
C LYS A 240 -8.29 -9.77 1.85
N THR A 241 -6.97 -9.88 1.94
CA THR A 241 -6.23 -11.06 1.53
C THR A 241 -6.21 -12.15 2.60
N GLY A 242 -6.23 -11.79 3.90
CA GLY A 242 -6.18 -12.77 4.99
C GLY A 242 -7.14 -13.96 4.88
N MET A 243 -6.61 -15.18 4.97
CA MET A 243 -7.34 -16.45 4.98
C MET A 243 -7.11 -17.21 6.28
N ARG A 244 -8.20 -17.77 6.84
CA ARG A 244 -8.13 -18.56 8.07
C ARG A 244 -7.98 -20.04 7.75
N VAL A 245 -6.80 -20.58 8.03
CA VAL A 245 -6.46 -21.99 7.75
C VAL A 245 -6.40 -22.81 9.04
N ASN A 246 -6.61 -24.12 8.89
CA ASN A 246 -6.64 -25.09 9.97
C ASN A 246 -5.72 -26.26 9.66
N ASP A 247 -4.76 -26.48 10.55
CA ASP A 247 -3.75 -27.52 10.44
C ASP A 247 -3.74 -28.44 11.68
N THR A 248 -2.84 -29.41 11.63
CA THR A 248 -2.52 -30.24 12.78
C THR A 248 -1.71 -29.45 13.82
N ASP A 249 -2.06 -29.55 15.10
CA ASP A 249 -1.38 -28.87 16.22
C ASP A 249 -0.06 -29.53 16.66
N PHE A 250 0.26 -30.70 16.10
CA PHE A 250 1.54 -31.38 16.28
C PHE A 250 1.77 -32.48 15.22
N SER A 251 2.98 -33.05 15.22
CA SER A 251 3.44 -34.04 14.23
C SER A 251 2.71 -35.39 14.23
N LYS A 252 1.75 -35.63 15.14
CA LYS A 252 0.89 -36.84 15.12
C LYS A 252 -0.59 -36.56 14.81
N GLY A 253 -0.87 -35.40 14.22
CA GLY A 253 -2.05 -35.26 13.35
C GLY A 253 -3.36 -34.84 14.01
N ARG A 254 -3.36 -34.35 15.26
CA ARG A 254 -4.58 -33.76 15.84
C ARG A 254 -4.83 -32.41 15.18
N ILE A 255 -6.02 -32.21 14.62
CA ILE A 255 -6.42 -30.94 14.03
C ILE A 255 -6.73 -29.91 15.13
N GLY A 256 -6.42 -28.64 14.88
CA GLY A 256 -6.72 -27.57 15.85
C GLY A 256 -5.81 -26.36 15.80
N HIS A 257 -4.75 -26.38 14.98
CA HIS A 257 -3.89 -25.22 14.80
C HIS A 257 -4.49 -24.28 13.78
N VAL A 258 -5.26 -23.31 14.28
CA VAL A 258 -5.91 -22.29 13.46
C VAL A 258 -5.04 -21.05 13.39
N GLN A 259 -4.72 -20.62 12.18
CA GLN A 259 -3.89 -19.45 11.93
C GLN A 259 -4.46 -18.64 10.76
N ASN A 260 -4.11 -17.36 10.72
CA ASN A 260 -4.37 -16.51 9.57
C ASN A 260 -3.09 -16.46 8.73
N ILE A 261 -3.22 -16.68 7.43
CA ILE A 261 -2.17 -16.47 6.45
C ILE A 261 -2.56 -15.31 5.54
N ASP A 262 -1.58 -14.53 5.09
CA ASP A 262 -1.82 -13.39 4.22
C ASP A 262 -0.98 -13.48 2.92
N LEU A 263 -1.27 -12.62 1.94
CA LEU A 263 -0.49 -12.47 0.71
C LEU A 263 0.97 -12.15 1.04
N ASP A 264 1.22 -11.32 2.05
CA ASP A 264 2.58 -11.00 2.50
C ASP A 264 3.36 -12.23 2.96
N ASP A 265 2.69 -13.24 3.54
CA ASP A 265 3.35 -14.48 3.93
C ASP A 265 3.66 -15.37 2.73
N LEU A 266 2.77 -15.36 1.71
CA LEU A 266 3.07 -15.99 0.43
C LEU A 266 4.22 -15.27 -0.29
N VAL A 267 4.30 -13.94 -0.23
CA VAL A 267 5.43 -13.16 -0.77
C VAL A 267 6.73 -13.55 -0.08
N LYS A 268 6.74 -13.73 1.25
CA LYS A 268 7.93 -14.24 1.97
C LYS A 268 8.32 -15.65 1.53
N PHE A 269 7.33 -16.52 1.27
CA PHE A 269 7.57 -17.88 0.79
C PHE A 269 8.12 -17.90 -0.64
N HIS A 270 7.56 -17.07 -1.53
CA HIS A 270 7.92 -17.00 -2.95
C HIS A 270 9.22 -16.20 -3.19
N GLY A 271 9.45 -15.14 -2.41
CA GLY A 271 10.62 -14.27 -2.44
C GLY A 271 10.37 -12.86 -2.98
N HIS A 272 9.27 -12.63 -3.70
CA HIS A 272 8.86 -11.31 -4.19
C HIS A 272 7.35 -11.28 -4.50
N LEU A 273 6.81 -10.10 -4.76
CA LEU A 273 5.46 -9.93 -5.29
C LEU A 273 5.52 -9.91 -6.82
N CYS A 274 4.89 -10.88 -7.49
CA CYS A 274 4.63 -10.92 -8.94
C CYS A 274 3.11 -10.82 -9.20
N ASP A 275 2.71 -10.35 -10.38
CA ASP A 275 1.33 -10.38 -10.85
C ASP A 275 0.73 -11.80 -10.75
N GLY A 276 1.49 -12.81 -11.17
CA GLY A 276 1.11 -14.21 -11.08
C GLY A 276 0.86 -14.70 -9.65
N LEU A 277 1.51 -14.10 -8.64
CA LEU A 277 1.30 -14.46 -7.24
C LEU A 277 -0.04 -13.93 -6.75
N VAL A 278 -0.36 -12.68 -7.09
CA VAL A 278 -1.63 -12.04 -6.73
C VAL A 278 -2.79 -12.72 -7.45
N VAL A 279 -2.64 -13.01 -8.75
CA VAL A 279 -3.60 -13.82 -9.51
C VAL A 279 -3.82 -15.18 -8.83
N GLY A 280 -2.74 -15.87 -8.48
CA GLY A 280 -2.81 -17.19 -7.83
C GLY A 280 -3.50 -17.13 -6.46
N TYR A 281 -3.14 -16.15 -5.65
CA TYR A 281 -3.66 -15.97 -4.30
C TYR A 281 -5.16 -15.65 -4.30
N LEU A 282 -5.58 -14.64 -5.06
CA LEU A 282 -6.98 -14.20 -5.10
C LEU A 282 -7.88 -15.25 -5.75
N ALA A 283 -7.42 -15.91 -6.82
CA ALA A 283 -8.17 -17.02 -7.42
C ALA A 283 -8.39 -18.17 -6.43
N LEU A 284 -7.37 -18.53 -5.64
CA LEU A 284 -7.49 -19.57 -4.63
C LEU A 284 -8.37 -19.16 -3.46
N GLN A 285 -8.34 -17.89 -3.07
CA GLN A 285 -9.24 -17.36 -2.06
C GLN A 285 -10.70 -17.59 -2.47
N GLU A 286 -11.08 -17.23 -3.71
CA GLU A 286 -12.43 -17.45 -4.23
C GLU A 286 -12.81 -18.94 -4.28
N ALA A 287 -11.91 -19.79 -4.81
CA ALA A 287 -12.15 -21.23 -4.86
C ALA A 287 -12.32 -21.87 -3.48
N LEU A 288 -11.56 -21.42 -2.49
CA LEU A 288 -11.60 -21.97 -1.13
C LEU A 288 -12.79 -21.44 -0.34
N ASN A 289 -13.23 -20.20 -0.58
CA ASN A 289 -14.48 -19.67 -0.01
C ASN A 289 -15.69 -20.49 -0.46
N GLU A 290 -15.72 -20.94 -1.72
CA GLU A 290 -16.76 -21.83 -2.25
C GLU A 290 -16.73 -23.22 -1.58
N LEU A 291 -15.55 -23.80 -1.37
CA LEU A 291 -15.41 -25.13 -0.76
C LEU A 291 -15.56 -25.14 0.78
N TYR A 292 -15.26 -24.01 1.43
CA TYR A 292 -15.28 -23.81 2.88
C TYR A 292 -16.11 -22.59 3.25
N PRO A 293 -17.46 -22.66 3.14
CA PRO A 293 -18.35 -21.51 3.37
C PRO A 293 -18.38 -21.01 4.82
N ASP A 294 -17.85 -21.79 5.77
CA ASP A 294 -17.63 -21.36 7.16
C ASP A 294 -16.36 -20.49 7.34
N GLY A 295 -15.61 -20.29 6.25
CA GLY A 295 -14.39 -19.48 6.21
C GLY A 295 -13.17 -20.15 6.87
N ARG A 296 -13.26 -21.43 7.28
CA ARG A 296 -12.15 -22.17 7.89
C ARG A 296 -11.63 -23.24 6.95
N ILE A 297 -10.51 -22.96 6.30
CA ILE A 297 -9.91 -23.85 5.31
C ILE A 297 -9.15 -24.98 6.00
N ASP A 298 -9.61 -26.22 5.83
CA ASP A 298 -8.90 -27.42 6.32
C ASP A 298 -7.86 -27.89 5.30
N ARG A 299 -6.60 -27.52 5.54
CA ARG A 299 -5.47 -27.88 4.66
C ARG A 299 -5.13 -29.37 4.69
N THR A 300 -5.58 -30.10 5.71
CA THR A 300 -5.41 -31.57 5.78
C THR A 300 -6.40 -32.31 4.89
N ASN A 301 -7.51 -31.64 4.54
CA ASN A 301 -8.59 -32.16 3.71
C ASN A 301 -8.64 -31.52 2.31
N THR A 302 -7.69 -30.64 1.98
CA THR A 302 -7.62 -29.98 0.67
C THR A 302 -6.60 -30.64 -0.23
N ARG A 303 -6.94 -30.82 -1.52
CA ARG A 303 -5.98 -31.14 -2.57
C ARG A 303 -6.21 -30.29 -3.81
N ILE A 304 -5.16 -30.09 -4.60
CA ILE A 304 -5.18 -29.08 -5.67
C ILE A 304 -4.33 -29.48 -6.88
N VAL A 305 -4.81 -29.10 -8.07
CA VAL A 305 -4.07 -29.12 -9.33
C VAL A 305 -3.80 -27.70 -9.79
N SER A 306 -2.56 -27.41 -10.19
CA SER A 306 -2.13 -26.10 -10.67
C SER A 306 -1.71 -26.13 -12.13
N GLN A 307 -1.96 -25.05 -12.86
CA GLN A 307 -1.25 -24.77 -14.12
C GLN A 307 0.27 -24.62 -13.86
N PRO A 308 1.14 -24.90 -14.85
CA PRO A 308 2.59 -24.92 -14.69
C PRO A 308 3.20 -23.50 -14.70
N SER A 309 2.94 -22.75 -13.64
CA SER A 309 3.56 -21.46 -13.35
C SER A 309 4.25 -21.51 -11.98
N PRO A 310 5.46 -20.96 -11.82
CA PRO A 310 6.12 -20.84 -10.51
C PRO A 310 5.25 -20.10 -9.48
N CYS A 311 4.74 -18.90 -9.82
CA CYS A 311 3.91 -18.11 -8.90
C CYS A 311 2.61 -18.88 -8.50
N LEU A 312 1.94 -19.54 -9.46
CA LEU A 312 0.71 -20.31 -9.19
C LEU A 312 0.98 -21.57 -8.34
N THR A 313 2.08 -22.27 -8.64
CA THR A 313 2.47 -23.50 -7.92
C THR A 313 2.78 -23.21 -6.46
N ASP A 314 3.50 -22.11 -6.19
CA ASP A 314 3.81 -21.69 -4.84
C ASP A 314 2.54 -21.28 -4.08
N ALA A 315 1.63 -20.54 -4.71
CA ALA A 315 0.32 -20.22 -4.15
C ALA A 315 -0.46 -21.50 -3.80
N ALA A 316 -0.53 -22.46 -4.73
CA ALA A 316 -1.20 -23.74 -4.53
C ALA A 316 -0.65 -24.50 -3.32
N ILE A 317 0.67 -24.66 -3.22
CA ILE A 317 1.33 -25.43 -2.15
C ILE A 317 1.18 -24.74 -0.79
N TYR A 318 1.41 -23.42 -0.74
CA TYR A 318 1.41 -22.65 0.49
C TYR A 318 0.01 -22.53 1.08
N ILE A 319 -0.97 -22.12 0.26
CA ILE A 319 -2.34 -21.83 0.71
C ILE A 319 -3.07 -23.12 1.07
N THR A 320 -2.99 -24.15 0.24
CA THR A 320 -3.75 -25.40 0.48
C THR A 320 -3.05 -26.39 1.40
N GLY A 321 -1.74 -26.23 1.63
CA GLY A 321 -0.93 -27.24 2.30
C GLY A 321 -0.63 -28.45 1.42
N GLY A 322 -0.93 -28.40 0.12
CA GLY A 322 -0.67 -29.45 -0.85
C GLY A 322 0.78 -29.93 -0.81
N ARG A 323 0.97 -31.26 -0.92
CA ARG A 323 2.29 -31.90 -0.94
C ARG A 323 2.34 -32.99 -1.99
N TYR A 324 3.44 -33.02 -2.73
CA TYR A 324 3.74 -34.12 -3.64
C TYR A 324 3.75 -35.48 -2.92
N GLN A 325 4.42 -35.56 -1.77
CA GLN A 325 4.60 -36.81 -1.00
C GLN A 325 3.28 -37.44 -0.54
N PHE A 326 2.23 -36.63 -0.37
CA PHE A 326 0.91 -37.09 0.08
C PHE A 326 -0.09 -37.20 -1.06
N ASN A 327 0.35 -36.97 -2.31
CA ASN A 327 -0.51 -36.96 -3.47
C ASN A 327 -1.71 -36.00 -3.31
N THR A 328 -1.46 -34.84 -2.71
CA THR A 328 -2.44 -33.75 -2.53
C THR A 328 -2.13 -32.53 -3.41
N PHE A 329 -1.06 -32.60 -4.20
CA PHE A 329 -0.67 -31.59 -5.16
C PHE A 329 -0.04 -32.23 -6.40
N TYR A 330 -0.42 -31.74 -7.59
CA TYR A 330 0.33 -31.96 -8.82
C TYR A 330 0.10 -30.81 -9.81
N VAL A 331 0.94 -30.75 -10.84
CA VAL A 331 0.87 -29.76 -11.91
C VAL A 331 0.33 -30.42 -13.18
N SER A 332 -0.59 -29.77 -13.87
CA SER A 332 -1.12 -30.25 -15.15
C SER A 332 -1.55 -29.07 -16.03
N LYS A 333 -1.36 -29.22 -17.34
CA LYS A 333 -1.97 -28.32 -18.34
C LYS A 333 -3.42 -28.71 -18.66
N ASP A 334 -3.79 -29.95 -18.37
CA ASP A 334 -5.09 -30.55 -18.68
C ASP A 334 -6.12 -30.23 -17.58
N ILE A 335 -6.23 -28.97 -17.20
CA ILE A 335 -7.25 -28.44 -16.28
C ILE A 335 -7.91 -27.21 -16.86
N ASP A 336 -9.17 -26.99 -16.50
CA ASP A 336 -9.90 -25.77 -16.86
C ASP A 336 -9.54 -24.66 -15.86
N GLY A 337 -9.10 -23.51 -16.37
CA GLY A 337 -8.67 -22.38 -15.55
C GLY A 337 -7.25 -22.50 -14.96
N LEU A 338 -7.04 -21.77 -13.86
CA LEU A 338 -5.76 -21.65 -13.16
C LEU A 338 -5.51 -22.82 -12.21
N PHE A 339 -6.58 -23.23 -11.51
CA PHE A 339 -6.56 -24.30 -10.52
C PHE A 339 -7.84 -25.13 -10.56
N THR A 340 -7.71 -26.40 -10.19
CA THR A 340 -8.84 -27.21 -9.72
C THR A 340 -8.57 -27.62 -8.27
N VAL A 341 -9.43 -27.19 -7.35
CA VAL A 341 -9.33 -27.46 -5.91
C VAL A 341 -10.40 -28.47 -5.53
N GLN A 342 -10.08 -29.43 -4.67
CA GLN A 342 -11.02 -30.47 -4.25
C GLN A 342 -10.88 -30.78 -2.76
N ARG A 343 -12.03 -30.96 -2.12
CA ARG A 343 -12.13 -31.56 -0.78
C ARG A 343 -11.96 -33.08 -0.85
N ILE A 344 -11.09 -33.63 -0.01
CA ILE A 344 -10.75 -35.05 -0.03
C ILE A 344 -11.92 -35.90 0.49
N ASP A 345 -12.61 -35.45 1.53
CA ASP A 345 -13.74 -36.14 2.15
C ASP A 345 -15.00 -36.20 1.26
N THR A 346 -15.46 -35.06 0.74
CA THR A 346 -16.71 -34.95 -0.03
C THR A 346 -16.53 -35.21 -1.51
N LYS A 347 -15.30 -35.10 -2.02
CA LYS A 347 -14.96 -35.07 -3.46
C LYS A 347 -15.52 -33.87 -4.22
N GLU A 348 -16.16 -32.92 -3.55
CA GLU A 348 -16.55 -31.64 -4.14
C GLU A 348 -15.30 -30.94 -4.68
N ALA A 349 -15.38 -30.54 -5.94
CA ALA A 349 -14.28 -29.93 -6.65
C ALA A 349 -14.77 -28.68 -7.38
N VAL A 350 -13.95 -27.65 -7.35
CA VAL A 350 -14.19 -26.40 -8.08
C VAL A 350 -12.99 -26.06 -8.93
N SER A 351 -13.24 -25.48 -10.10
CA SER A 351 -12.22 -24.90 -10.94
C SER A 351 -12.38 -23.38 -10.95
N VAL A 352 -11.26 -22.67 -10.84
CA VAL A 352 -11.23 -21.20 -10.84
C VAL A 352 -10.45 -20.69 -12.05
N ARG A 353 -11.03 -19.71 -12.73
CA ARG A 353 -10.43 -19.03 -13.89
C ARG A 353 -10.45 -17.52 -13.67
N MET A 354 -9.47 -16.84 -14.24
CA MET A 354 -9.52 -15.38 -14.37
C MET A 354 -10.51 -15.01 -15.50
N ASN A 355 -11.33 -13.99 -15.26
CA ASN A 355 -12.32 -13.51 -16.20
C ASN A 355 -11.64 -12.89 -17.44
N LYS A 356 -12.29 -13.02 -18.60
CA LYS A 356 -11.77 -12.49 -19.85
C LYS A 356 -11.71 -10.95 -19.79
N GLY A 357 -10.59 -10.37 -20.17
CA GLY A 357 -10.39 -8.91 -20.22
C GLY A 357 -9.88 -8.29 -18.92
N VAL A 358 -9.73 -9.08 -17.85
CA VAL A 358 -9.14 -8.61 -16.58
C VAL A 358 -7.65 -8.31 -16.76
N LYS A 359 -6.90 -9.25 -17.35
CA LYS A 359 -5.48 -9.03 -17.68
C LYS A 359 -5.35 -8.31 -19.03
N PRO A 360 -4.61 -7.18 -19.10
CA PRO A 360 -4.33 -6.52 -20.37
C PRO A 360 -3.60 -7.42 -21.37
N GLU A 361 -4.09 -7.50 -22.61
CA GLU A 361 -3.50 -8.37 -23.65
C GLU A 361 -2.04 -8.04 -23.98
N GLU A 362 -1.62 -6.78 -23.78
CA GLU A 362 -0.23 -6.36 -24.02
C GLU A 362 0.75 -7.06 -23.06
N ILE A 363 0.34 -7.34 -21.82
CA ILE A 363 1.16 -8.10 -20.86
C ILE A 363 1.42 -9.51 -21.39
N ASP A 364 0.40 -10.19 -21.93
CA ASP A 364 0.57 -11.54 -22.48
C ASP A 364 1.45 -11.55 -23.73
N LYS A 365 1.32 -10.54 -24.60
CA LYS A 365 2.15 -10.40 -25.82
C LYS A 365 3.62 -10.19 -25.46
N LEU A 366 3.91 -9.26 -24.56
CA LEU A 366 5.27 -8.96 -24.11
C LEU A 366 5.85 -10.09 -23.27
N GLY A 367 5.05 -10.70 -22.38
CA GLY A 367 5.44 -11.86 -21.59
C GLY A 367 5.85 -13.05 -22.45
N ALA A 368 5.15 -13.30 -23.57
CA ALA A 368 5.53 -14.34 -24.52
C ALA A 368 6.90 -14.08 -25.18
N LEU A 369 7.26 -12.82 -25.45
CA LEU A 369 8.59 -12.45 -25.94
C LEU A 369 9.65 -12.57 -24.84
N ALA A 370 9.32 -12.15 -23.62
CA ALA A 370 10.20 -12.28 -22.46
C ALA A 370 10.56 -13.74 -22.16
N VAL A 371 9.60 -14.67 -22.27
CA VAL A 371 9.84 -16.12 -22.12
C VAL A 371 10.79 -16.66 -23.19
N LYS A 372 10.82 -16.06 -24.38
CA LYS A 372 11.76 -16.44 -25.44
C LYS A 372 13.14 -15.76 -25.30
N GLY A 373 13.30 -14.82 -24.36
CA GLY A 373 14.48 -13.98 -24.25
C GLY A 373 14.62 -12.98 -25.40
N GLU A 374 13.51 -12.67 -26.09
CA GLU A 374 13.47 -11.79 -27.27
C GLU A 374 13.13 -10.33 -26.90
N LEU A 375 12.83 -10.05 -25.63
CA LEU A 375 12.40 -8.74 -25.18
C LEU A 375 13.60 -7.88 -24.71
N PRO A 376 13.84 -6.69 -25.29
CA PRO A 376 14.91 -5.79 -24.85
C PRO A 376 14.78 -5.34 -23.39
N ALA A 377 15.89 -4.91 -22.77
CA ALA A 377 15.94 -4.50 -21.36
C ALA A 377 14.89 -3.42 -20.99
N CYS A 378 14.77 -2.35 -21.77
CA CYS A 378 13.79 -1.30 -21.48
C CYS A 378 12.34 -1.76 -21.66
N ASP A 379 12.10 -2.74 -22.53
CA ASP A 379 10.78 -3.32 -22.71
C ASP A 379 10.45 -4.34 -21.60
N LEU A 380 11.45 -4.98 -20.98
CA LEU A 380 11.30 -5.75 -19.74
C LEU A 380 10.90 -4.85 -18.58
N ASP A 381 11.52 -3.68 -18.44
CA ASP A 381 11.15 -2.71 -17.39
C ASP A 381 9.73 -2.15 -17.62
N LYS A 382 9.35 -1.92 -18.89
CA LYS A 382 7.98 -1.54 -19.25
C LYS A 382 6.99 -2.66 -18.92
N LEU A 383 7.29 -3.90 -19.29
CA LEU A 383 6.46 -5.06 -18.97
C LEU A 383 6.26 -5.19 -17.46
N LYS A 384 7.35 -5.11 -16.68
CA LYS A 384 7.28 -5.13 -15.22
C LYS A 384 6.34 -4.05 -14.68
N LYS A 385 6.45 -2.82 -15.17
CA LYS A 385 5.55 -1.74 -14.73
C LYS A 385 4.08 -2.06 -15.02
N MET A 386 3.79 -2.62 -16.20
CA MET A 386 2.42 -3.02 -16.56
C MET A 386 1.89 -4.15 -15.66
N GLU A 387 2.75 -5.10 -15.28
CA GLU A 387 2.44 -6.18 -14.33
C GLU A 387 2.21 -5.63 -12.91
N ASP A 388 2.99 -4.64 -12.48
CA ASP A 388 2.82 -3.94 -11.20
C ASP A 388 1.47 -3.16 -11.17
N ASP A 389 1.15 -2.43 -12.24
CA ASP A 389 -0.13 -1.69 -12.36
C ASP A 389 -1.33 -2.65 -12.39
N PHE A 390 -1.20 -3.80 -13.07
CA PHE A 390 -2.20 -4.86 -13.07
C PHE A 390 -2.39 -5.48 -11.68
N THR A 391 -1.29 -5.66 -10.94
CA THR A 391 -1.32 -6.16 -9.55
C THR A 391 -2.11 -5.22 -8.65
N GLU A 392 -1.88 -3.91 -8.72
CA GLU A 392 -2.65 -2.93 -7.94
C GLU A 392 -4.12 -2.92 -8.35
N THR A 393 -4.44 -3.14 -9.63
CA THR A 393 -5.83 -3.29 -10.09
C THR A 393 -6.53 -4.47 -9.43
N LEU A 394 -5.89 -5.65 -9.42
CA LEU A 394 -6.45 -6.84 -8.76
C LEU A 394 -6.61 -6.66 -7.25
N LEU A 395 -5.65 -6.00 -6.60
CA LEU A 395 -5.71 -5.73 -5.16
C LEU A 395 -6.70 -4.62 -4.79
N SER A 396 -7.26 -3.90 -5.77
CA SER A 396 -8.20 -2.79 -5.56
C SER A 396 -9.64 -3.07 -6.03
N THR A 397 -9.89 -4.24 -6.61
CA THR A 397 -11.20 -4.66 -7.16
C THR A 397 -11.70 -5.92 -6.47
N ASP A 398 -13.02 -6.09 -6.38
CA ASP A 398 -13.58 -7.29 -5.74
C ASP A 398 -13.12 -8.56 -6.50
N PRO A 399 -12.54 -9.57 -5.83
CA PRO A 399 -12.09 -10.79 -6.51
C PRO A 399 -13.19 -11.48 -7.31
N SER A 400 -14.45 -11.39 -6.89
CA SER A 400 -15.59 -11.98 -7.60
C SER A 400 -15.86 -11.33 -8.96
N ASP A 401 -15.43 -10.08 -9.17
CA ASP A 401 -15.48 -9.42 -10.49
C ASP A 401 -14.35 -9.92 -11.42
N ASN A 402 -13.26 -10.41 -10.83
CA ASN A 402 -12.04 -10.79 -11.55
C ASN A 402 -11.92 -12.28 -11.83
N PHE A 403 -12.56 -13.12 -11.02
CA PHE A 403 -12.47 -14.58 -11.11
C PHE A 403 -13.86 -15.22 -11.20
N THR A 404 -13.94 -16.35 -11.89
CA THR A 404 -15.12 -17.20 -11.89
C THR A 404 -14.76 -18.55 -11.31
N VAL A 405 -15.51 -18.96 -10.27
CA VAL A 405 -15.46 -20.30 -9.69
C VAL A 405 -16.60 -21.13 -10.29
N THR A 406 -16.29 -22.35 -10.72
CA THR A 406 -17.26 -23.29 -11.33
C THR A 406 -17.12 -24.66 -10.70
N GLU A 407 -18.25 -25.33 -10.46
CA GLU A 407 -18.25 -26.72 -10.02
C GLU A 407 -17.62 -27.63 -11.10
N ALA A 408 -16.75 -28.57 -10.67
CA ALA A 408 -16.10 -29.53 -11.54
C ALA A 408 -16.74 -30.91 -11.40
N THR A 409 -17.93 -31.08 -12.00
CA THR A 409 -18.86 -32.20 -11.76
C THR A 409 -18.39 -33.61 -12.15
N ASP A 410 -17.24 -33.75 -12.82
CA ASP A 410 -16.65 -35.06 -13.19
C ASP A 410 -15.13 -35.12 -12.94
N PHE A 411 -14.63 -34.29 -12.03
CA PHE A 411 -13.20 -34.19 -11.79
C PHE A 411 -12.61 -35.49 -11.21
N LYS A 412 -11.65 -36.07 -11.94
CA LYS A 412 -10.90 -37.26 -11.53
C LYS A 412 -9.48 -36.87 -11.16
N TRP A 413 -9.10 -37.14 -9.92
CA TRP A 413 -7.73 -36.95 -9.45
C TRP A 413 -6.76 -37.89 -10.18
N LYS A 414 -5.90 -37.33 -11.04
CA LYS A 414 -4.96 -38.07 -11.90
C LYS A 414 -3.57 -37.44 -11.83
N PRO A 415 -2.75 -37.82 -10.82
CA PRO A 415 -1.44 -37.22 -10.61
C PRO A 415 -0.51 -37.45 -11.81
N VAL A 416 0.15 -36.38 -12.24
CA VAL A 416 1.21 -36.44 -13.25
C VAL A 416 2.55 -36.55 -12.52
N LEU A 417 3.31 -37.60 -12.80
CA LEU A 417 4.60 -37.88 -12.14
C LEU A 417 5.81 -37.42 -12.96
N LYS A 418 5.57 -36.78 -14.12
CA LYS A 418 6.61 -36.28 -15.01
C LYS A 418 6.82 -34.78 -14.77
N ASN A 419 8.07 -34.35 -14.68
CA ASN A 419 8.48 -32.97 -14.40
C ASN A 419 9.22 -32.36 -15.59
N ASP A 420 8.51 -32.07 -16.68
CA ASP A 420 9.05 -31.53 -17.94
C ASP A 420 8.60 -30.09 -18.24
N PHE A 421 8.32 -29.31 -17.18
CA PHE A 421 7.97 -27.89 -17.29
C PHE A 421 9.21 -26.99 -17.27
N ILE A 422 9.13 -25.88 -18.02
CA ILE A 422 10.19 -24.86 -18.08
C ILE A 422 10.09 -23.97 -16.84
N LYS A 423 11.24 -23.71 -16.19
CA LYS A 423 11.34 -22.78 -15.07
C LYS A 423 11.41 -21.33 -15.58
N SER A 424 10.25 -20.68 -15.68
CA SER A 424 10.11 -19.38 -16.36
C SER A 424 10.63 -18.16 -15.59
N ASP A 425 10.67 -18.23 -14.26
CA ASP A 425 11.06 -17.15 -13.33
C ASP A 425 12.56 -16.79 -13.36
N ILE A 426 13.38 -17.56 -14.07
CA ILE A 426 14.83 -17.33 -14.18
C ILE A 426 15.34 -17.12 -15.60
N LEU A 427 14.44 -17.05 -16.59
CA LEU A 427 14.82 -17.01 -18.01
C LEU A 427 15.64 -15.76 -18.35
N ASN A 428 15.31 -14.62 -17.75
CA ASN A 428 15.95 -13.33 -18.00
C ASN A 428 16.88 -12.87 -16.87
N LYS A 429 17.34 -13.78 -15.99
CA LYS A 429 18.09 -13.44 -14.77
C LYS A 429 19.40 -12.66 -14.98
N ASN A 430 19.94 -12.67 -16.21
CA ASN A 430 21.19 -12.00 -16.58
C ASN A 430 20.96 -10.80 -17.52
N ALA A 431 19.71 -10.41 -17.77
CA ALA A 431 19.43 -9.23 -18.57
C ALA A 431 19.89 -7.95 -17.82
N PRO A 432 20.55 -7.00 -18.48
CA PRO A 432 20.94 -5.73 -17.85
C PRO A 432 19.70 -4.86 -17.59
N THR A 433 19.81 -3.92 -16.65
CA THR A 433 18.77 -2.90 -16.45
C THR A 433 18.77 -1.89 -17.60
N CYS A 434 17.63 -1.26 -17.88
CA CYS A 434 17.57 -0.22 -18.91
C CYS A 434 18.53 0.94 -18.59
N GLY A 435 19.53 1.15 -19.45
CA GLY A 435 20.53 2.21 -19.32
C GLY A 435 21.90 1.76 -18.81
N GLU A 436 22.05 0.53 -18.30
CA GLU A 436 23.36 -0.03 -17.87
C GLU A 436 24.20 -0.63 -19.01
N GLY A 437 23.81 -0.40 -20.26
CA GLY A 437 24.54 -0.81 -21.46
C GLY A 437 24.89 0.37 -22.36
N LYS A 438 25.89 1.16 -21.96
CA LYS A 438 26.71 1.98 -22.86
C LYS A 438 28.18 1.71 -22.63
#